data_AF-A0A7N1A6H9-F1
#
_entry.id   AF-A0A7N1A6H9-F1
#
_cell.length_a   1.000
_cell.length_b   1.000
_cell.length_c   1.000
_cell.angle_alpha   90.00
_cell.angle_beta   90.00
_cell.angle_gamma   90.00
#
_symmetry.space_group_name_H-M   'P 1'
#
loop_
_entity.id
_entity.type
_entity.pdbx_description
1 polymer ?
#
loop_
_entity_poly.entity_id
_entity_poly.type
_entity_poly.pdbx_seq_one_letter_code
_entity_poly.pdbx_strand_id
1 'polypeptide(L)'
;MCAVGTLDSLMCGNSAVLSSAQMLGEVCRLLKPGGIYMLITYGDPTVRMGHLLRPAYNWEITLYIIPRPGFESKTGISSKKQLEPVPTTEEGLLPPDYVMEDPDSHFIYVCKKTDETSTLVEPYASLTVED
;
A
#
# COMPACT_ATOMS: atom_id res chain seq x y z
N MET A 1 6.54 -5.91 -14.24
CA MET A 1 6.99 -4.52 -14.40
C MET A 1 6.70 -3.81 -13.10
N CYS A 2 7.71 -3.12 -12.54
CA CYS A 2 7.55 -2.36 -11.30
C CYS A 2 7.49 -0.87 -11.64
N ALA A 3 6.52 -0.15 -11.09
CA ALA A 3 6.42 1.31 -11.22
C ALA A 3 6.78 1.95 -9.87
N VAL A 4 7.75 2.87 -9.86
CA VAL A 4 8.06 3.69 -8.69
C VAL A 4 7.43 5.07 -8.90
N GLY A 5 6.57 5.50 -7.98
CA GLY A 5 5.82 6.74 -8.13
C GLY A 5 6.34 7.89 -7.27
N THR A 6 6.40 9.09 -7.84
CA THR A 6 6.62 10.36 -7.10
C THR A 6 5.28 10.97 -6.67
N LEU A 7 4.43 10.19 -6.00
CA LEU A 7 3.08 10.62 -5.60
C LEU A 7 3.11 11.93 -4.80
N ASP A 8 4.13 12.09 -3.96
CA ASP A 8 4.32 13.28 -3.11
C ASP A 8 4.38 14.59 -3.90
N SER A 9 5.00 14.59 -5.08
CA SER A 9 5.06 15.79 -5.92
C SER A 9 3.68 16.22 -6.43
N LEU A 10 2.80 15.27 -6.73
CA LEU A 10 1.41 15.57 -7.12
C LEU A 10 0.60 16.08 -5.94
N MET A 11 0.91 15.60 -4.73
CA MET A 11 0.22 15.98 -3.51
C MET A 11 0.53 17.41 -3.04
N CYS A 12 1.56 18.06 -3.57
CA CYS A 12 1.88 19.46 -3.29
C CYS A 12 1.13 20.47 -4.18
N GLY A 13 0.37 20.01 -5.19
CA GLY A 13 -0.35 20.87 -6.13
C GLY A 13 -1.77 21.24 -5.69
N ASN A 14 -2.35 22.30 -6.29
CA ASN A 14 -3.70 22.78 -5.97
C ASN A 14 -4.82 21.74 -6.16
N SER A 15 -4.61 20.70 -6.97
CA SER A 15 -5.58 19.62 -7.21
C SER A 15 -5.05 18.26 -6.75
N ALA A 16 -4.23 18.25 -5.69
CA ALA A 16 -3.54 17.09 -5.13
C ALA A 16 -4.35 15.79 -5.14
N VAL A 17 -5.56 15.80 -4.57
CA VAL A 17 -6.41 14.59 -4.46
C VAL A 17 -6.84 14.06 -5.83
N LEU A 18 -7.18 14.95 -6.77
CA LEU A 18 -7.60 14.56 -8.11
C LEU A 18 -6.42 14.06 -8.93
N SER A 19 -5.32 14.82 -8.95
CA SER A 19 -4.12 14.49 -9.71
C SER A 19 -3.48 13.18 -9.23
N SER A 20 -3.43 12.95 -7.91
CA SER A 20 -2.96 11.69 -7.34
C SER A 20 -3.86 10.51 -7.72
N ALA A 21 -5.19 10.69 -7.65
CA ALA A 21 -6.14 9.65 -8.03
C ALA A 21 -6.04 9.25 -9.50
N GLN A 22 -5.88 10.23 -10.40
CA GLN A 22 -5.71 9.99 -11.83
C GLN A 22 -4.42 9.23 -12.12
N MET A 23 -3.30 9.65 -11.51
CA MET A 23 -2.01 8.98 -11.67
C MET A 23 -2.07 7.53 -11.18
N LEU A 24 -2.61 7.29 -9.97
CA LEU A 24 -2.74 5.94 -9.41
C LEU A 24 -3.70 5.07 -10.24
N GLY A 25 -4.77 5.65 -10.79
CA GLY A 25 -5.67 4.97 -11.72
C GLY A 25 -4.97 4.49 -12.98
N GLU A 26 -4.16 5.34 -13.60
CA GLU A 26 -3.38 4.96 -14.78
C GLU A 26 -2.31 3.91 -14.46
N VAL A 27 -1.63 4.02 -13.32
CA VAL A 27 -0.69 3.00 -12.85
C VAL A 27 -1.40 1.66 -12.68
N CYS A 28 -2.53 1.62 -11.97
CA CYS A 28 -3.30 0.40 -11.79
C CYS A 28 -3.71 -0.20 -13.14
N ARG A 29 -4.23 0.61 -14.07
CA ARG A 29 -4.67 0.17 -15.41
C ARG A 29 -3.52 -0.44 -16.22
N LEU A 30 -2.30 0.09 -16.10
CA LEU A 30 -1.12 -0.39 -16.82
C LEU A 30 -0.47 -1.62 -16.19
N LEU A 31 -0.60 -1.79 -14.87
CA LEU A 31 -0.09 -2.98 -14.20
C LEU A 31 -0.91 -4.22 -14.59
N LYS A 32 -0.20 -5.30 -14.92
CA LYS A 32 -0.77 -6.64 -15.06
C LYS A 32 -0.97 -7.26 -13.67
N PRO A 33 -1.83 -8.29 -13.52
CA PRO A 33 -1.87 -9.09 -12.30
C PRO A 33 -0.46 -9.55 -11.87
N GLY A 34 -0.17 -9.46 -10.58
CA GLY A 34 1.17 -9.67 -10.01
C GLY A 34 2.16 -8.52 -10.21
N GLY A 35 1.78 -7.47 -10.95
CA GLY A 35 2.56 -6.24 -11.09
C GLY A 35 2.63 -5.45 -9.79
N ILE A 36 3.73 -4.71 -9.59
CA ILE A 36 4.02 -4.00 -8.35
C ILE A 36 4.12 -2.50 -8.61
N TYR A 37 3.40 -1.71 -7.82
CA TYR A 37 3.65 -0.29 -7.63
C TYR A 37 4.34 -0.09 -6.28
N MET A 38 5.44 0.67 -6.27
CA MET A 38 6.16 1.01 -5.05
C MET A 38 6.09 2.53 -4.83
N LEU A 39 5.63 2.92 -3.65
CA LEU A 39 5.66 4.31 -3.18
C LEU A 39 6.62 4.43 -2.01
N ILE A 40 7.65 5.28 -2.17
CA ILE A 40 8.56 5.68 -1.10
C ILE A 40 8.22 7.11 -0.72
N THR A 41 7.88 7.36 0.54
CA THR A 41 7.36 8.66 0.99
C THR A 41 7.65 8.88 2.48
N TYR A 42 7.63 10.14 2.91
CA TYR A 42 7.60 10.50 4.33
C TYR A 42 6.19 10.50 4.91
N GLY A 43 5.15 10.39 4.07
CA GLY A 43 3.77 10.31 4.54
C GLY A 43 3.48 8.97 5.19
N ASP A 44 3.11 8.98 6.47
CA ASP A 44 2.72 7.79 7.21
C ASP A 44 1.35 7.23 6.72
N PRO A 45 0.94 6.03 7.18
CA PRO A 45 -0.31 5.41 6.74
C PRO A 45 -1.56 6.26 6.91
N THR A 46 -1.62 7.14 7.92
CA THR A 46 -2.79 8.00 8.17
C THR A 46 -3.05 8.97 7.02
N VAL A 47 -2.01 9.38 6.29
CA VAL A 47 -2.12 10.34 5.17
C VAL A 47 -1.90 9.70 3.79
N ARG A 48 -1.56 8.41 3.73
CA ARG A 48 -1.32 7.70 2.45
C ARG A 48 -2.33 6.59 2.17
N MET A 49 -2.85 5.90 3.18
CA MET A 49 -3.81 4.81 2.96
C MET A 49 -5.09 5.25 2.28
N GLY A 50 -5.62 6.43 2.60
CA GLY A 50 -6.80 6.97 1.89
C GLY A 50 -6.61 7.16 0.38
N HIS A 51 -5.36 7.31 -0.09
CA HIS A 51 -5.06 7.36 -1.51
C HIS A 51 -4.87 5.98 -2.12
N LEU A 52 -4.28 5.03 -1.38
CA LEU A 52 -3.88 3.72 -1.90
C LEU A 52 -4.97 2.64 -1.76
N LEU A 53 -5.86 2.70 -0.77
CA LEU A 53 -6.88 1.67 -0.51
C LEU A 53 -8.17 1.86 -1.31
N ARG A 54 -8.10 2.38 -2.54
CA ARG A 54 -9.31 2.48 -3.37
C ARG A 54 -9.68 1.09 -3.89
N PRO A 55 -10.93 0.62 -3.73
CA PRO A 55 -11.35 -0.71 -4.21
C PRO A 55 -11.06 -0.93 -5.70
N ALA A 56 -11.16 0.13 -6.51
CA ALA A 56 -10.88 0.10 -7.95
C ALA A 56 -9.42 -0.25 -8.30
N TYR A 57 -8.48 -0.20 -7.35
CA TYR A 57 -7.08 -0.53 -7.62
C TYR A 57 -6.77 -2.02 -7.50
N ASN A 58 -7.61 -2.79 -6.78
CA ASN A 58 -7.49 -4.23 -6.61
C ASN A 58 -6.02 -4.69 -6.40
N TRP A 59 -5.37 -4.11 -5.39
CA TRP A 59 -4.03 -4.51 -4.99
C TRP A 59 -3.95 -4.81 -3.50
N GLU A 60 -3.03 -5.69 -3.14
CA GLU A 60 -2.61 -5.91 -1.76
C GLU A 60 -1.46 -4.96 -1.43
N ILE A 61 -1.47 -4.38 -0.22
CA ILE A 61 -0.45 -3.44 0.21
C ILE A 61 0.39 -4.06 1.30
N THR A 62 1.71 -4.02 1.15
CA THR A 62 2.68 -4.35 2.19
C THR A 62 3.46 -3.09 2.57
N LEU A 63 3.54 -2.79 3.86
CA LEU A 63 4.26 -1.64 4.38
C LEU A 63 5.64 -2.03 4.91
N TYR A 64 6.66 -1.26 4.57
CA TYR A 64 7.97 -1.30 5.23
C TYR A 64 8.30 0.09 5.77
N ILE A 65 9.07 0.14 6.86
CA ILE A 65 9.53 1.39 7.46
C ILE A 65 11.05 1.34 7.57
N ILE A 66 11.71 2.28 6.91
CA ILE A 66 13.17 2.36 6.83
C ILE A 66 13.61 3.67 7.50
N PRO A 67 14.27 3.63 8.68
CA PRO A 67 14.87 4.82 9.28
C PRO A 67 15.93 5.42 8.36
N ARG A 68 16.23 6.70 8.56
CA ARG A 68 17.19 7.40 7.71
C ARG A 68 18.59 6.80 7.81
N PRO A 69 19.40 6.93 6.75
CA PRO A 69 20.81 6.60 6.82
C PRO A 69 21.50 7.32 7.99
N GLY A 70 22.24 6.59 8.81
CA GLY A 70 22.93 7.13 9.98
C GLY A 70 22.06 7.26 11.24
N PHE A 71 20.81 6.80 11.22
CA PHE A 71 20.02 6.67 12.43
C PHE A 71 20.57 5.54 13.31
N GLU A 72 20.95 5.87 14.55
CA GLU A 72 21.37 4.90 15.55
C GLU A 72 20.21 4.60 16.51
N SER A 73 19.60 3.42 16.34
CA SER A 73 18.59 2.93 17.28
C SER A 73 19.21 2.76 18.66
N LYS A 74 18.68 3.46 19.66
CA LYS A 74 19.09 3.36 21.07
C LYS A 74 18.97 1.94 21.62
N THR A 75 18.22 1.08 20.94
CA THR A 75 17.84 -0.26 21.35
C THR A 75 18.80 -1.34 20.84
N GLY A 76 19.80 -1.00 19.99
CA GLY A 76 20.78 -1.97 19.46
C GLY A 76 20.17 -3.07 18.58
N ILE A 77 18.90 -2.91 18.17
CA ILE A 77 18.17 -3.90 17.39
C ILE A 77 18.69 -3.87 15.95
N SER A 78 19.41 -4.95 15.63
CA SER A 78 20.04 -5.29 14.36
C SER A 78 19.29 -4.84 13.10
N SER A 79 20.05 -4.36 12.12
CA SER A 79 19.66 -3.96 10.75
C SER A 79 18.76 -4.96 9.99
N LYS A 80 18.59 -6.18 10.51
CA LYS A 80 17.72 -7.23 9.95
C LYS A 80 16.22 -6.93 10.09
N LYS A 81 15.77 -6.24 11.14
CA LYS A 81 14.34 -5.89 11.28
C LYS A 81 13.86 -4.86 10.25
N GLN A 82 14.78 -4.08 9.68
CA GLN A 82 14.49 -3.00 8.74
C GLN A 82 14.00 -3.47 7.37
N LEU A 83 14.18 -4.75 7.04
CA LEU A 83 13.78 -5.35 5.76
C LEU A 83 12.53 -6.22 5.87
N GLU A 84 11.92 -6.31 7.05
CA GLU A 84 10.70 -7.07 7.28
C GLU A 84 9.47 -6.15 7.14
N PRO A 85 8.35 -6.66 6.61
CA PRO A 85 7.13 -5.89 6.52
C PRO A 85 6.55 -5.61 7.90
N VAL A 86 6.03 -4.40 8.07
CA VAL A 86 5.37 -3.95 9.29
C VAL A 86 3.91 -4.43 9.27
N PRO A 87 3.42 -5.10 10.34
CA PRO A 87 2.02 -5.45 10.46
C PRO A 87 1.13 -4.21 10.40
N THR A 88 0.02 -4.29 9.65
CA THR A 88 -0.98 -3.22 9.56
C THR A 88 -2.36 -3.74 9.93
N THR A 89 -3.26 -2.83 10.32
CA THR A 89 -4.69 -3.15 10.51
C THR A 89 -5.39 -3.40 9.17
N GLU A 90 -6.67 -3.76 9.20
CA GLU A 90 -7.48 -3.93 7.98
C GLU A 90 -7.58 -2.63 7.16
N GLU A 91 -7.50 -1.48 7.82
CA GLU A 91 -7.46 -0.15 7.20
C GLU A 91 -6.06 0.26 6.72
N GLY A 92 -5.08 -0.64 6.81
CA GLY A 92 -3.69 -0.38 6.43
C GLY A 92 -2.94 0.55 7.39
N LEU A 93 -3.48 0.83 8.58
CA LEU A 93 -2.85 1.70 9.58
C LEU A 93 -1.87 0.91 10.46
N LEU A 94 -0.99 1.64 11.14
CA LEU A 94 -0.12 1.03 12.15
C LEU A 94 -0.95 0.61 13.38
N PRO A 95 -0.61 -0.51 14.02
CA PRO A 95 -1.20 -0.90 15.30
C PRO A 95 -1.05 0.20 16.36
N PRO A 96 -2.01 0.37 17.28
CA PRO A 96 -1.95 1.41 18.32
C PRO A 96 -0.74 1.29 19.27
N ASP A 97 -0.20 0.09 19.42
CA ASP A 97 0.98 -0.23 20.22
C ASP A 97 2.30 -0.15 19.44
N TYR A 98 2.25 0.19 18.14
CA TYR A 98 3.45 0.36 17.33
C TYR A 98 4.25 1.60 17.77
N VAL A 99 5.50 1.38 18.17
CA VAL A 99 6.41 2.45 18.56
C VAL A 99 7.38 2.76 17.41
N MET A 100 7.30 3.98 16.89
CA MET A 100 8.21 4.44 15.84
C MET A 100 9.58 4.80 16.41
N GLU A 101 10.64 4.22 15.86
CA GLU A 101 12.02 4.48 16.33
C GLU A 101 12.57 5.81 15.80
N ASP A 102 12.46 6.07 14.49
CA ASP A 102 12.86 7.33 13.83
C ASP A 102 11.61 8.01 13.26
N PRO A 103 11.19 9.19 13.78
CA PRO A 103 10.03 9.92 13.26
C PRO A 103 10.21 10.39 11.81
N ASP A 104 11.46 10.46 11.33
CA ASP A 104 11.79 10.87 9.98
C ASP A 104 12.04 9.66 9.05
N SER A 105 11.53 8.48 9.43
CA SER A 105 11.61 7.27 8.61
C SER A 105 10.92 7.43 7.26
N HIS A 106 11.41 6.70 6.26
CA HIS A 106 10.70 6.52 5.01
C HIS A 106 9.70 5.37 5.13
N PHE A 107 8.49 5.58 4.63
CA PHE A 107 7.48 4.55 4.45
C PHE A 107 7.54 4.04 3.02
N ILE A 108 7.61 2.72 2.87
CA ILE A 108 7.61 2.05 1.58
C ILE A 108 6.34 1.22 1.48
N TYR A 109 5.44 1.65 0.60
CA TYR A 109 4.23 0.91 0.27
C TYR A 109 4.47 0.09 -0.99
N VAL A 110 4.36 -1.22 -0.87
CA VAL A 110 4.44 -2.17 -1.97
C VAL A 110 3.02 -2.60 -2.30
N CYS A 111 2.45 -2.05 -3.36
CA CYS A 111 1.11 -2.39 -3.84
C CYS A 111 1.21 -3.43 -4.95
N LYS A 112 0.79 -4.66 -4.69
CA LYS A 112 0.80 -5.77 -5.64
C LYS A 112 -0.59 -5.97 -6.22
N LYS A 113 -0.75 -5.75 -7.53
CA LYS A 113 -2.03 -5.95 -8.22
C LYS A 113 -2.44 -7.42 -8.16
N THR A 114 -3.66 -7.70 -7.71
CA THR A 114 -4.21 -9.05 -7.64
C THR A 114 -4.88 -9.41 -8.98
N ASP A 115 -5.18 -10.69 -9.16
CA ASP A 115 -5.98 -11.15 -10.29
C ASP A 115 -7.47 -10.94 -9.98
N GLU A 116 -8.28 -10.65 -10.99
CA GLU A 116 -9.73 -10.42 -10.83
C GLU A 116 -10.52 -11.73 -10.63
N THR A 117 -9.85 -12.88 -10.59
CA THR A 117 -10.47 -14.21 -10.65
C THR A 117 -11.00 -14.77 -9.32
N SER A 118 -10.98 -14.02 -8.22
CA SER A 118 -11.36 -14.55 -6.89
C SER A 118 -12.62 -13.96 -6.24
N THR A 119 -13.55 -13.35 -6.99
CA THR A 119 -14.87 -12.96 -6.45
C THR A 119 -16.07 -13.31 -7.35
N LEU A 120 -16.06 -14.50 -7.96
CA LEU A 120 -17.29 -15.15 -8.43
C LEU A 120 -17.48 -16.48 -7.70
N VAL A 121 -17.77 -16.40 -6.39
CA VAL A 121 -18.53 -17.49 -5.74
C VAL A 121 -19.99 -17.07 -5.85
N GLU A 122 -20.64 -17.44 -6.95
CA GLU A 122 -22.10 -17.40 -7.06
C GLU A 122 -22.71 -18.45 -6.11
N PRO A 123 -23.65 -18.11 -5.22
CA PRO A 123 -24.51 -19.09 -4.59
C PRO A 123 -25.91 -19.02 -5.23
N TYR A 124 -26.01 -19.38 -6.50
CA TYR A 124 -27.31 -19.74 -7.11
C TYR A 124 -27.15 -20.95 -8.04
N ALA A 125 -26.55 -22.02 -7.50
CA ALA A 125 -26.66 -23.36 -8.06
C ALA A 125 -27.45 -24.24 -7.09
N SER A 126 -28.77 -24.07 -7.05
CA SER A 126 -29.72 -25.13 -6.67
C SER A 126 -31.17 -24.60 -6.65
N LEU A 127 -31.85 -24.65 -7.80
CA LEU A 127 -33.24 -25.09 -7.83
C LEU A 127 -33.36 -26.05 -9.00
N THR A 128 -33.13 -27.32 -8.68
CA THR A 128 -33.47 -28.47 -9.51
C THR A 128 -34.97 -28.48 -9.75
N VAL A 129 -35.31 -28.81 -10.99
CA VAL A 129 -36.64 -29.21 -11.45
C VAL A 129 -37.16 -30.34 -10.54
N GLU A 130 -38.35 -30.18 -9.97
CA GLU A 130 -39.21 -31.28 -9.55
C GLU A 130 -40.65 -30.96 -9.98
N ASP A 131 -41.28 -32.00 -10.54
CA ASP A 131 -42.58 -32.19 -11.21
C ASP A 131 -43.70 -31.12 -11.15
#